data_AF-A0A9P9Z338-F1
#
_entry.id   AF-A0A9P9Z338-F1
#
_cell.length_a   1.000
_cell.length_b   1.000
_cell.length_c   1.000
_cell.angle_alpha   90.00
_cell.angle_beta   90.00
_cell.angle_gamma   90.00
#
_symmetry.space_group_name_H-M   'P 1'
#
loop_
_entity.id
_entity.type
_entity.pdbx_description
1 polymer ?
#
loop_
_entity_poly.entity_id
_entity_poly.type
_entity_poly.pdbx_seq_one_letter_code
_entity_poly.pdbx_strand_id
1 'polypeptide(L)'
;MNWRSKDIWIEFLRGSRKTSNFFWSFILFLGSLGFLVVGTSSYLEKNLISVFPSQEILFFPQGIVMSFYGIAGLFMSSYLWCTIFWNVGSGYDQFDRKKGIVCIFRWDFLD
;
A
#
# COMPACT_ATOMS: atom_id res chain seq x y z
N MET A 1 5.52 -2.84 -21.69
CA MET A 1 5.93 -3.17 -23.07
C MET A 1 6.18 -1.85 -23.75
N ASN A 2 7.45 -1.47 -23.94
CA ASN A 2 7.76 -0.23 -24.65
C ASN A 2 7.65 -0.51 -26.15
N TRP A 3 6.95 0.35 -26.87
CA TRP A 3 6.75 0.20 -28.31
C TRP A 3 7.53 1.30 -29.04
N ARG A 4 8.43 0.90 -29.93
CA ARG A 4 9.31 1.80 -30.66
C ARG A 4 9.17 1.57 -32.15
N SER A 5 8.64 2.56 -32.86
CA SER A 5 8.67 2.67 -34.31
C SER A 5 9.65 3.79 -34.71
N LYS A 6 10.05 3.85 -35.99
CA LYS A 6 11.01 4.87 -36.49
C LYS A 6 10.54 6.31 -36.24
N ASP A 7 9.24 6.52 -36.18
CA ASP A 7 8.61 7.84 -36.08
C ASP A 7 7.89 8.09 -34.73
N ILE A 8 7.50 7.03 -34.01
CA ILE A 8 6.67 7.12 -32.80
C ILE A 8 7.32 6.28 -31.68
N TRP A 9 7.49 6.88 -30.51
CA TRP A 9 8.01 6.22 -29.31
C TRP A 9 6.99 6.34 -28.18
N ILE A 10 6.56 5.20 -27.60
CA ILE A 10 5.64 5.17 -26.46
C ILE A 10 6.31 4.45 -25.29
N GLU A 11 6.49 5.17 -24.19
CA GLU A 11 7.02 4.64 -22.94
C GLU A 11 5.93 4.55 -21.89
N PHE A 12 5.67 3.35 -21.37
CA PHE A 12 4.67 3.16 -20.31
C PHE A 12 5.31 3.34 -18.94
N LEU A 13 4.81 4.32 -18.20
CA LEU A 13 5.21 4.57 -16.82
C LEU A 13 4.41 3.65 -15.89
N ARG A 14 5.10 2.69 -15.26
CA ARG A 14 4.55 1.94 -14.11
C ARG A 14 4.40 2.91 -12.93
N GLY A 15 3.17 3.33 -12.67
CA GLY A 15 2.77 4.17 -11.53
C GLY A 15 2.90 3.44 -10.19
N SER A 16 1.82 3.41 -9.40
CA SER A 16 1.81 2.79 -8.06
C SER A 16 2.04 1.26 -8.07
N ARG A 17 1.90 0.57 -9.21
CA ARG A 17 2.22 -0.86 -9.37
C ARG A 17 3.73 -1.15 -9.44
N LYS A 18 4.49 -0.67 -8.46
CA LYS A 18 5.86 -1.11 -8.20
C LYS A 18 5.83 -2.27 -7.22
N THR A 19 6.67 -3.27 -7.44
CA THR A 19 6.83 -4.43 -6.53
C THR A 19 7.21 -3.98 -5.11
N SER A 20 7.98 -2.89 -4.98
CA SER A 20 8.30 -2.28 -3.70
C SER A 20 7.06 -1.75 -2.95
N ASN A 21 6.10 -1.12 -3.63
CA ASN A 21 4.85 -0.67 -3.01
C ASN A 21 4.04 -1.85 -2.47
N PHE A 22 3.99 -2.95 -3.23
CA PHE A 22 3.31 -4.17 -2.80
C PHE A 22 3.97 -4.76 -1.54
N PHE A 23 5.31 -4.81 -1.51
CA PHE A 23 6.07 -5.29 -0.35
C PHE A 23 5.82 -4.44 0.90
N TRP A 24 5.90 -3.11 0.79
CA TRP A 24 5.64 -2.20 1.91
C TRP A 24 4.20 -2.26 2.40
N SER A 25 3.23 -2.30 1.48
CA SER A 25 1.82 -2.43 1.83
C SER A 25 1.53 -3.76 2.55
N PHE A 26 2.21 -4.84 2.16
CA PHE A 26 2.07 -6.15 2.81
C PHE A 26 2.70 -6.17 4.22
N ILE A 27 3.88 -5.58 4.40
CA ILE A 27 4.51 -5.45 5.72
C ILE A 27 3.64 -4.61 6.66
N LEU A 28 3.13 -3.47 6.19
CA LEU A 28 2.24 -2.60 6.97
C LEU A 28 0.95 -3.34 7.36
N PHE A 29 0.37 -4.09 6.43
CA PHE A 29 -0.82 -4.89 6.69
C PHE A 29 -0.57 -5.96 7.76
N LEU A 30 0.49 -6.76 7.60
CA LEU A 30 0.85 -7.78 8.60
C LEU A 30 1.18 -7.19 9.97
N GLY A 31 1.92 -6.07 10.01
CA GLY A 31 2.21 -5.36 11.25
C GLY A 31 0.95 -4.84 11.94
N SER A 32 0.03 -4.24 11.17
CA SER A 32 -1.25 -3.74 11.70
C SER A 32 -2.15 -4.85 12.24
N LEU A 33 -2.19 -6.00 11.57
CA LEU A 33 -2.87 -7.19 12.05
C LEU A 33 -2.24 -7.72 13.34
N GLY A 34 -0.91 -7.74 13.43
CA GLY A 34 -0.19 -8.13 14.64
C GLY A 34 -0.58 -7.26 15.84
N PHE A 35 -0.60 -5.94 15.66
CA PHE A 35 -1.02 -5.00 16.70
C PHE A 35 -2.49 -5.18 17.13
N LEU A 36 -3.39 -5.40 16.17
CA LEU A 36 -4.80 -5.69 16.44
C LEU A 36 -4.98 -7.00 17.21
N VAL A 37 -4.26 -8.05 16.84
CA VAL A 37 -4.27 -9.34 17.53
C VAL A 37 -3.82 -9.17 18.98
N VAL A 38 -2.68 -8.50 19.20
CA VAL A 38 -2.15 -8.28 20.55
C VAL A 38 -3.12 -7.45 21.40
N GLY A 39 -3.68 -6.38 20.84
CA GLY A 39 -4.66 -5.54 21.53
C GLY A 39 -5.96 -6.29 21.86
N THR A 40 -6.45 -7.14 20.96
CA THR A 40 -7.66 -7.96 21.17
C THR A 40 -7.41 -9.09 22.17
N SER A 41 -6.22 -9.70 22.13
CA SER A 41 -5.77 -10.72 23.09
C SER A 41 -5.70 -10.15 24.51
N SER A 42 -5.20 -8.92 24.64
CA SER A 42 -5.17 -8.18 25.90
C SER A 42 -6.57 -7.80 26.40
N TYR A 43 -7.52 -7.44 25.51
CA TYR A 43 -8.92 -7.16 25.89
C TYR A 43 -9.65 -8.39 26.44
N LEU A 44 -9.39 -9.57 25.86
CA LEU A 44 -10.07 -10.81 26.23
C LEU A 44 -9.39 -11.56 27.39
N GLU A 45 -8.26 -11.05 27.89
CA GLU A 45 -7.38 -11.70 28.89
C GLU A 45 -7.03 -13.17 28.55
N LYS A 46 -7.17 -13.55 27.28
CA LYS A 46 -6.93 -14.88 26.76
C LYS A 46 -5.87 -14.80 25.70
N ASN A 47 -4.86 -15.67 25.80
CA ASN A 47 -3.85 -15.83 24.76
C ASN A 47 -4.50 -16.35 23.46
N LEU A 48 -4.95 -15.45 22.59
CA LEU A 48 -5.48 -15.81 21.27
C LEU A 48 -4.40 -16.40 20.38
N ILE A 49 -3.13 -16.07 20.63
CA ILE A 49 -1.96 -16.57 19.91
C ILE A 49 -0.91 -17.04 20.92
N SER A 50 -0.51 -18.30 20.81
CA SER A 50 0.55 -18.94 21.63
C SER A 50 1.96 -18.37 21.38
N VAL A 51 2.11 -17.43 20.44
CA VAL A 51 3.40 -16.84 20.03
C VAL A 51 3.79 -15.67 20.93
N PHE A 52 2.84 -15.03 21.62
CA PHE A 52 3.11 -13.92 22.55
C PHE A 52 2.40 -14.17 23.89
N PRO A 53 3.10 -14.11 25.03
CA PRO A 53 2.47 -14.20 26.34
C PRO A 53 1.65 -12.93 26.61
N SER A 54 0.36 -12.96 26.28
CA SER A 54 -0.59 -11.85 26.51
C SER A 54 -0.87 -11.62 27.99
N GLN A 55 -0.53 -12.58 28.86
CA GLN A 55 -0.72 -12.49 30.31
C GLN A 55 0.12 -11.38 30.97
N GLU A 56 1.18 -10.90 30.31
CA GLU A 56 2.03 -9.82 30.84
C GLU A 56 1.59 -8.41 30.38
N ILE A 57 0.71 -8.30 29.38
CA ILE A 57 0.32 -7.01 28.81
C ILE A 57 -1.00 -6.55 29.44
N LEU A 58 -0.91 -5.62 30.38
CA LEU A 58 -2.05 -4.89 30.93
C LEU A 58 -2.82 -4.17 29.79
N PHE A 59 -4.12 -4.46 29.69
CA PHE A 59 -5.00 -3.88 28.67
C PHE A 59 -5.01 -2.35 28.72
N PHE A 60 -4.98 -1.80 29.93
CA PHE A 60 -4.87 -0.36 30.15
C PHE A 60 -3.48 0.01 30.65
N PRO A 61 -2.77 1.00 30.05
CA PRO A 61 -3.08 1.72 28.82
C PRO A 61 -2.53 1.05 27.55
N GLN A 62 -1.63 0.07 27.69
CA GLN A 62 -0.78 -0.42 26.61
C GLN A 62 -1.56 -1.18 25.53
N GLY A 63 -2.52 -2.03 25.91
CA GLY A 63 -3.37 -2.76 24.97
C GLY A 63 -4.22 -1.84 24.08
N ILE A 64 -4.80 -0.79 24.66
CA ILE A 64 -5.59 0.22 23.91
C ILE A 64 -4.72 0.94 22.88
N VAL A 65 -3.52 1.35 23.26
CA VAL A 65 -2.58 2.02 22.36
C VAL A 65 -2.19 1.09 21.19
N MET A 66 -1.93 -0.18 21.46
CA MET A 66 -1.63 -1.18 20.43
C MET A 66 -2.81 -1.38 19.47
N SER A 67 -4.04 -1.49 19.99
CA SER A 67 -5.24 -1.56 19.14
C SER A 67 -5.40 -0.32 18.27
N PHE A 68 -5.19 0.88 18.81
CA PHE A 68 -5.30 2.13 18.06
C PHE A 68 -4.30 2.19 16.90
N TYR A 69 -3.03 1.86 17.16
CA TYR A 69 -2.01 1.78 16.11
C TYR A 69 -2.32 0.68 15.08
N GLY A 70 -2.88 -0.45 15.52
CA GLY A 70 -3.34 -1.52 14.62
C GLY A 70 -4.44 -1.06 13.68
N ILE A 71 -5.48 -0.38 14.19
CA ILE A 71 -6.58 0.16 13.38
C ILE A 71 -6.05 1.21 12.39
N ALA A 72 -5.26 2.17 12.87
CA ALA A 72 -4.69 3.22 12.02
C ALA A 72 -3.78 2.63 10.92
N GLY A 73 -2.95 1.66 11.27
CA GLY A 73 -2.11 0.92 10.32
C GLY A 73 -2.94 0.16 9.29
N LEU A 74 -4.06 -0.44 9.69
CA LEU A 74 -4.93 -1.19 8.79
C LEU A 74 -5.60 -0.25 7.77
N PHE A 75 -6.09 0.91 8.20
CA PHE A 75 -6.60 1.95 7.29
C PHE A 75 -5.53 2.49 6.34
N MET A 76 -4.30 2.72 6.82
CA MET A 76 -3.20 3.17 5.95
C MET A 76 -2.82 2.09 4.94
N SER A 77 -2.72 0.83 5.38
CA SER A 77 -2.39 -0.28 4.49
C SER A 77 -3.48 -0.54 3.45
N SER A 78 -4.76 -0.39 3.80
CA SER A 78 -5.87 -0.54 2.85
C SER A 78 -5.87 0.58 1.83
N TYR A 79 -5.55 1.82 2.23
CA TYR A 79 -5.35 2.93 1.30
C TYR A 79 -4.22 2.63 0.31
N LEU A 80 -3.05 2.18 0.79
CA LEU A 80 -1.95 1.78 -0.10
C LEU A 80 -2.39 0.69 -1.08
N TRP A 81 -3.09 -0.33 -0.60
CA TRP A 81 -3.60 -1.41 -1.45
C TRP A 81 -4.56 -0.90 -2.53
N CYS A 82 -5.47 0.01 -2.18
CA CYS A 82 -6.36 0.68 -3.13
C CYS A 82 -5.58 1.47 -4.19
N THR A 83 -4.53 2.21 -3.80
CA THR A 83 -3.70 2.96 -4.78
C THR A 83 -2.95 2.03 -5.76
N ILE A 84 -2.52 0.86 -5.29
CA ILE A 84 -1.85 -0.16 -6.11
C ILE A 84 -2.87 -0.81 -7.06
N PHE A 85 -4.06 -1.16 -6.55
CA PHE A 85 -5.14 -1.76 -7.32
C PHE A 85 -5.56 -0.87 -8.48
N TRP A 86 -5.84 0.41 -8.18
CA TRP A 86 -6.24 1.42 -9.18
C TRP A 86 -5.07 1.89 -10.05
N ASN A 87 -3.84 1.46 -9.79
CA ASN A 87 -2.63 1.86 -10.51
C ASN A 87 -2.50 3.39 -10.63
N VAL A 88 -2.77 4.08 -9.52
CA VAL A 88 -2.73 5.54 -9.46
C VAL A 88 -1.35 6.05 -9.90
N GLY A 89 -1.33 7.08 -10.74
CA GLY A 89 -0.11 7.68 -11.28
C GLY A 89 0.57 6.83 -12.37
N SER A 90 -0.14 5.84 -12.94
CA SER A 90 0.31 5.21 -14.18
C SER A 90 0.15 6.16 -15.35
N GLY A 91 0.85 5.96 -16.45
CA GLY A 91 0.80 6.89 -17.56
C GLY A 91 1.59 6.38 -18.75
N TYR A 92 1.62 7.18 -19.80
CA TYR A 92 2.50 6.94 -20.93
C TYR A 92 3.00 8.25 -21.51
N ASP A 93 4.27 8.22 -21.92
CA ASP A 93 4.89 9.30 -22.66
C ASP A 93 4.95 8.90 -24.13
N GLN A 94 4.27 9.66 -24.99
CA GLN A 94 4.26 9.47 -26.43
C GLN A 94 5.04 10.59 -27.13
N PHE A 95 6.02 10.21 -27.92
CA PHE A 95 6.85 11.13 -28.71
C PHE A 95 6.63 10.84 -30.21
N ASP A 96 6.10 11.83 -30.93
CA ASP A 96 5.91 11.77 -32.39
C ASP A 96 6.93 12.68 -33.08
N ARG A 97 7.95 12.06 -33.70
CA ARG A 97 9.02 12.78 -34.42
C ARG A 97 8.56 13.38 -35.74
N LYS A 98 7.48 12.88 -36.34
CA LYS A 98 6.95 13.41 -37.61
C LYS A 98 6.21 14.72 -37.42
N LYS A 99 5.49 14.85 -36.30
CA LYS A 99 4.73 16.08 -35.97
C LYS A 99 5.49 17.01 -35.03
N GLY A 100 6.58 16.56 -34.42
CA GLY A 100 7.33 17.32 -33.42
C GLY A 100 6.56 17.50 -32.10
N ILE A 101 5.62 16.60 -31.81
CA ILE A 101 4.71 16.71 -30.66
C ILE A 101 5.12 15.71 -29.58
N VAL A 102 5.12 16.19 -28.34
CA VAL A 102 5.29 15.38 -27.13
C VAL A 102 3.96 15.36 -26.38
N CYS A 103 3.42 14.18 -26.11
CA CYS A 103 2.22 13.99 -25.32
C CYS A 103 2.58 13.20 -24.07
N ILE A 104 2.40 13.83 -22.90
CA ILE A 104 2.64 13.24 -21.59
C ILE A 104 1.25 12.99 -21.00
N PHE A 105 0.88 11.73 -20.87
CA PHE A 105 -0.40 11.35 -20.27
C PHE A 105 -0.15 10.71 -18.91
N ARG A 106 -0.77 11.28 -17.87
CA ARG A 106 -0.76 10.74 -16.52
C ARG A 106 -2.18 10.37 -16.12
N TRP A 107 -2.34 9.15 -15.66
CA TRP A 107 -3.51 8.64 -14.99
C TRP A 107 -3.45 9.07 -13.53
N ASP A 108 -3.67 10.37 -13.31
CA ASP A 108 -3.85 10.91 -11.97
C ASP A 108 -5.30 10.68 -11.52
N PHE A 109 -5.48 10.49 -10.22
CA PHE A 109 -6.75 10.07 -9.61
C PHE A 109 -7.77 11.22 -9.48
N LEU A 110 -7.63 12.32 -10.24
CA LEU A 110 -8.54 13.46 -10.17
C LEU A 110 -8.53 14.25 -11.50
N ASP A 111 -9.31 13.76 -12.46
CA ASP A 111 -10.26 14.53 -13.29
C ASP A 111 -11.08 13.57 -14.17
#